data_AF-T2KNZ6-F1
#
_entry.id   AF-T2KNZ6-F1
#
_cell.length_a   1.000
_cell.length_b   1.000
_cell.length_c   1.000
_cell.angle_alpha   90.00
_cell.angle_beta   90.00
_cell.angle_gamma   90.00
#
_symmetry.space_group_name_H-M   'P 1'
#
loop_
_entity.id
_entity.type
_entity.pdbx_description
1 polymer ?
#
loop_
_entity_poly.entity_id
_entity_poly.type
_entity_poly.pdbx_seq_one_letter_code
_entity_poly.pdbx_strand_id
1 'polypeptide(L)' 'MAAKNTTNQFYDTIRKEHERLTNVKEYGVQKFSDEWIRHKLASAFFREVKTIEDIIFQRV' A
#
# COMPACT_ATOMS: atom_id res chain seq x y z
N MET A 1 -9.11 -9.97 23.25
CA MET A 1 -9.12 -8.96 22.15
C MET A 1 -8.29 -9.48 20.99
N ALA A 2 -8.89 -10.18 20.02
CA ALA A 2 -8.16 -10.83 18.92
C ALA A 2 -8.15 -10.03 17.59
N ALA A 3 -9.10 -9.10 17.40
CA ALA A 3 -9.30 -8.40 16.13
C ALA A 3 -8.23 -7.35 15.79
N LYS A 4 -7.67 -6.66 16.81
CA LYS A 4 -6.69 -5.57 16.59
C LYS A 4 -5.39 -6.05 15.94
N ASN A 5 -4.98 -7.29 16.21
CA ASN A 5 -3.72 -7.80 15.68
C ASN A 5 -3.80 -8.07 14.18
N THR A 6 -4.93 -8.61 13.71
CA THR A 6 -5.17 -8.91 12.29
C THR A 6 -5.23 -7.64 11.44
N THR A 7 -5.87 -6.58 11.93
CA THR A 7 -5.96 -5.30 11.21
C THR A 7 -4.59 -4.63 11.09
N ASN A 8 -3.79 -4.65 12.17
CA ASN A 8 -2.44 -4.09 12.13
C ASN A 8 -1.53 -4.86 11.16
N GLN A 9 -1.59 -6.20 11.18
CA GLN A 9 -0.87 -7.04 10.23
C GLN A 9 -1.28 -6.76 8.78
N PHE A 10 -2.57 -6.52 8.54
CA PHE A 10 -3.07 -6.15 7.22
C PHE A 10 -2.49 -4.79 6.76
N TYR A 11 -2.50 -3.77 7.62
CA TYR A 11 -1.91 -2.47 7.30
C TYR A 11 -0.41 -2.54 7.06
N ASP A 12 0.32 -3.31 7.87
CA ASP A 12 1.75 -3.54 7.67
C ASP A 12 2.04 -4.24 6.35
N THR A 13 1.19 -5.18 5.93
CA THR A 13 1.34 -5.88 4.66
C THR A 13 1.19 -4.91 3.48
N ILE A 14 0.18 -4.02 3.53
CA ILE A 14 -0.02 -2.99 2.49
C ILE A 14 1.18 -2.04 2.44
N ARG A 15 1.70 -1.60 3.60
CA ARG A 15 2.85 -0.69 3.67
C ARG A 15 4.12 -1.33 3.11
N LYS A 16 4.37 -2.62 3.42
CA LYS A 16 5.51 -3.37 2.86
C LYS A 16 5.42 -3.50 1.35
N GLU A 17 4.23 -3.80 0.83
CA GLU A 17 4.04 -3.91 -0.63
C GLU A 17 4.16 -2.55 -1.33
N HIS A 18 3.64 -1.49 -0.71
CA HIS A 18 3.85 -0.11 -1.18
C HIS A 18 5.35 0.22 -1.26
N GLU A 19 6.10 0.00 -0.18
CA GLU A 19 7.54 0.25 -0.13
C GLU A 19 8.31 -0.57 -1.17
N ARG A 20 7.93 -1.84 -1.37
CA ARG A 20 8.51 -2.71 -2.41
C ARG A 20 8.33 -2.11 -3.79
N LEU A 21 7.14 -1.62 -4.11
CA LEU A 21 6.80 -1.02 -5.40
C LEU A 21 7.48 0.34 -5.62
N THR A 22 7.51 1.20 -4.60
CA THR A 22 8.19 2.50 -4.66
C THR A 22 9.71 2.35 -4.83
N ASN A 23 10.30 1.28 -4.28
CA ASN A 23 11.73 0.99 -4.44
C ASN A 23 12.09 0.40 -5.81
N VAL A 24 11.13 0.01 -6.65
CA VAL A 24 11.41 -0.42 -8.02
C VAL A 24 11.82 0.80 -8.83
N LYS A 25 13.11 0.84 -9.21
CA LYS A 25 13.68 1.90 -10.03
C LYS A 25 14.04 1.40 -11.41
N GLU A 26 13.83 2.24 -12.41
CA GLU A 26 14.22 2.03 -13.80
C GLU A 26 14.85 3.32 -14.31
N TYR A 27 16.00 3.23 -14.99
CA TYR A 27 16.79 4.40 -15.40
C TYR A 27 17.16 5.36 -14.26
N GLY A 28 17.25 4.87 -13.01
CA GLY A 28 17.53 5.68 -11.83
C GLY A 28 16.32 6.44 -11.26
N VAL A 29 15.15 6.37 -11.89
CA VAL A 29 13.89 6.96 -11.41
C VAL A 29 12.93 5.88 -10.92
N GLN A 30 11.96 6.25 -10.09
CA GLN A 30 10.89 5.34 -9.67
C GLN A 30 10.11 4.85 -10.90
N LYS A 31 10.02 3.53 -11.07
CA LYS A 31 9.42 2.91 -12.26
C LYS A 31 7.90 3.12 -12.31
N PHE A 32 7.23 3.02 -11.17
CA PHE A 32 5.78 3.10 -11.08
C PHE A 32 5.35 4.43 -10.46
N SER A 33 4.43 5.15 -11.10
CA SER A 33 3.85 6.35 -10.48
C SER A 33 3.08 6.00 -9.21
N ASP A 34 2.98 6.94 -8.28
CA ASP A 34 2.27 6.69 -7.03
C ASP A 34 0.79 6.35 -7.27
N GLU A 35 0.15 6.96 -8.28
CA GLU A 35 -1.21 6.61 -8.71
C GLU A 35 -1.30 5.14 -9.15
N TRP A 36 -0.38 4.70 -10.01
CA TRP A 36 -0.34 3.30 -10.45
C TRP A 36 -0.18 2.34 -9.26
N ILE A 37 0.71 2.67 -8.32
CA ILE A 37 0.95 1.87 -7.12
C ILE A 37 -0.33 1.77 -6.28
N ARG A 38 -1.03 2.88 -6.05
CA ARG A 38 -2.29 2.88 -5.28
C ARG A 38 -3.38 2.03 -5.95
N HIS A 39 -3.55 2.14 -7.27
CA HIS A 39 -4.50 1.31 -8.01
C HIS A 39 -4.12 -0.18 -7.99
N LYS A 40 -2.82 -0.49 -8.08
CA LYS A 40 -2.32 -1.86 -7.99
C LYS A 40 -2.59 -2.47 -6.62
N LEU A 41 -2.33 -1.74 -5.54
CA LEU A 41 -2.61 -2.16 -4.17
C LEU A 41 -4.12 -2.32 -3.93
N ALA A 42 -4.93 -1.36 -4.39
CA ALA A 42 -6.40 -1.43 -4.29
C ALA A 42 -6.94 -2.72 -4.93
N SER A 43 -6.45 -3.06 -6.13
CA SER A 43 -6.79 -4.30 -6.81
C SER A 43 -6.27 -5.55 -6.08
N ALA A 44 -5.04 -5.54 -5.56
CA ALA A 44 -4.44 -6.69 -4.89
C ALA A 44 -5.10 -7.01 -3.54
N PHE A 45 -5.53 -5.99 -2.81
CA PHE A 45 -6.11 -6.13 -1.47
C PHE A 45 -7.65 -6.04 -1.46
N PHE A 46 -8.30 -5.94 -2.63
CA PHE A 46 -9.75 -5.80 -2.77
C PHE A 46 -10.31 -4.66 -1.91
N ARG A 47 -9.69 -3.47 -2.05
CA ARG A 47 -10.05 -2.24 -1.32
C ARG A 47 -10.15 -1.06 -2.27
N GLU A 48 -10.82 -0.01 -1.81
CA GLU A 48 -10.85 1.26 -2.52
C GLU A 48 -9.48 1.94 -2.46
N VAL A 49 -9.14 2.69 -3.52
CA VAL A 49 -7.91 3.48 -3.59
C VAL A 49 -7.77 4.41 -2.39
N LYS A 50 -8.89 5.05 -2.00
CA LYS A 50 -8.95 5.92 -0.82
C LYS A 50 -8.56 5.21 0.48
N THR A 51 -9.05 3.97 0.68
CA THR A 51 -8.67 3.16 1.85
C THR A 51 -7.17 2.86 1.85
N ILE A 52 -6.58 2.58 0.68
CA ILE A 52 -5.14 2.37 0.56
C ILE A 52 -4.37 3.66 0.91
N GLU A 53 -4.83 4.82 0.43
CA GLU A 53 -4.25 6.12 0.79
C GLU A 53 -4.29 6.35 2.31
N ASP A 54 -5.45 6.15 2.93
CA ASP A 54 -5.62 6.36 4.36
C ASP A 54 -4.68 5.44 5.17
N ILE A 55 -4.48 4.19 4.74
CA ILE A 55 -3.57 3.23 5.37
C ILE A 55 -2.09 3.63 5.21
N ILE A 56 -1.69 4.08 4.01
CA ILE A 56 -0.31 4.50 3.71
C ILE A 56 0.02 5.79 4.47
N PHE A 57 -0.88 6.78 4.45
CA PHE A 57 -0.68 8.08 5.10
C PHE A 57 -1.03 8.10 6.60
N GLN A 58 -1.35 6.94 7.18
CA GLN A 58 -1.71 6.79 8.60
C GLN A 58 -2.87 7.70 9.05
N ARG A 59 -3.86 7.91 8.18
CA ARG A 59 -5.04 8.73 8.46
C ARG A 59 -6.21 7.93 9.08
N VAL A 60 -5.95 6.69 9.52
CA VAL A 60 -6.92 5.71 10.07
C VAL A 60 -6.76 5.55 11.58
#